data_AF-A0A2S6D2V7-F1
#
_entry.id   AF-A0A2S6D2V7-F1
#
_cell.length_a   1.000
_cell.length_b   1.000
_cell.length_c   1.000
_cell.angle_alpha   90.00
_cell.angle_beta   90.00
_cell.angle_gamma   90.00
#
_symmetry.space_group_name_H-M   'P 1'
#
loop_
_entity.id
_entity.type
_entity.pdbx_description
1 polymer ?
#
loop_
_entity_poly.entity_id
_entity_poly.type
_entity_poly.pdbx_seq_one_letter_code
_entity_poly.pdbx_strand_id
1 'polypeptide(L)'
;MNTKFLGKTLVASALVLTTLGTGLHSSYLGLDTNKVVKTAKAEEKITDGQLWKKVKDSLIDSDIISGNKDEDIKVTYSLKDDNSSSVSAPGNDNGDNFNQKIDFKGLKQIDLTKENVYDDFNKELDTKKTWDSLTTKLKDKGLVADGQKVTIHCNDKSNNTNTTVSGKVGEGISSNSGTTFKKRFIDKITIE
;
A
#
# COMPACT_ATOMS: atom_id res chain seq x y z
N MET A 1 26.70 14.50 58.36
CA MET A 1 25.64 14.25 57.37
C MET A 1 26.33 13.79 56.09
N ASN A 2 26.51 12.49 55.86
CA ASN A 2 25.57 11.53 55.24
C ASN A 2 25.06 12.03 53.87
N THR A 3 25.13 11.32 52.75
CA THR A 3 25.61 9.96 52.42
C THR A 3 25.71 9.90 50.89
N LYS A 4 26.73 9.20 50.36
CA LYS A 4 26.84 8.78 48.96
C LYS A 4 25.62 7.92 48.58
N PHE A 5 24.99 8.18 47.44
CA PHE A 5 23.97 7.28 46.89
C PHE A 5 24.63 6.35 45.85
N LEU A 6 24.81 5.09 46.25
CA LEU A 6 25.10 3.94 45.40
C LEU A 6 23.80 3.18 45.21
N GLY A 7 23.49 2.74 44.00
CA GLY A 7 22.38 1.80 43.78
C GLY A 7 22.02 1.56 42.31
N LYS A 8 22.78 0.69 41.64
CA LYS A 8 22.36 0.02 40.40
C LYS A 8 21.19 -0.92 40.72
N THR A 9 20.21 -1.10 39.82
CA THR A 9 19.47 -2.37 39.67
C THR A 9 18.77 -2.42 38.30
N LEU A 10 19.09 -3.45 37.52
CA LEU A 10 18.37 -3.89 36.32
C LEU A 10 16.97 -4.40 36.73
N VAL A 11 15.93 -4.09 35.96
CA VAL A 11 14.68 -4.85 35.99
C VAL A 11 14.62 -5.67 34.70
N ALA A 12 15.07 -6.92 34.79
CA ALA A 12 14.69 -7.96 33.85
C ALA A 12 13.26 -8.42 34.21
N SER A 13 12.31 -8.27 33.29
CA SER A 13 10.97 -8.81 33.48
C SER A 13 11.04 -10.34 33.42
N ALA A 14 10.90 -10.97 34.58
CA ALA A 14 10.84 -12.41 34.73
C ALA A 14 9.56 -12.97 34.09
N LEU A 15 9.75 -13.97 33.22
CA LEU A 15 8.71 -14.90 32.78
C LEU A 15 8.17 -15.64 34.01
N VAL A 16 6.94 -15.34 34.40
CA VAL A 16 6.27 -16.03 35.51
C VAL A 16 5.83 -17.41 35.03
N LEU A 17 6.61 -18.42 35.40
CA LEU A 17 6.25 -19.83 35.31
C LEU A 17 5.59 -20.24 36.63
N THR A 18 4.26 -20.26 36.68
CA THR A 18 3.53 -20.78 37.84
C THR A 18 3.36 -22.28 37.71
N THR A 19 4.06 -22.98 38.60
CA THR A 19 4.07 -24.43 38.83
C THR A 19 2.68 -24.97 39.14
N LEU A 20 2.38 -26.15 38.58
CA LEU A 20 1.19 -26.97 38.82
C LEU A 20 1.12 -27.42 40.29
N GLY A 21 0.05 -27.03 41.00
CA GLY A 21 -0.36 -27.61 42.26
C GLY A 21 -1.66 -28.39 42.07
N THR A 22 -1.58 -29.72 42.12
CA THR A 22 -2.72 -30.64 42.06
C THR A 22 -3.56 -30.55 43.34
N GLY A 23 -4.69 -29.88 43.26
CA GLY A 23 -5.78 -29.95 44.23
C GLY A 23 -6.98 -30.64 43.59
N LEU A 24 -7.13 -31.94 43.86
CA LEU A 24 -8.24 -32.77 43.38
C LEU A 24 -9.51 -32.39 44.17
N HIS A 25 -10.52 -31.84 43.50
CA HIS A 25 -11.91 -32.05 43.88
C HIS A 25 -12.77 -32.16 42.63
N SER A 26 -13.38 -33.34 42.51
CA SER A 26 -14.19 -33.81 41.40
C SER A 26 -15.51 -33.03 41.31
N SER A 27 -15.83 -32.52 40.13
CA SER A 27 -17.18 -32.57 39.57
C SER A 27 -17.09 -32.55 38.05
N TYR A 28 -17.51 -33.68 37.50
CA TYR A 28 -17.53 -34.11 36.12
C TYR A 28 -18.75 -33.52 35.41
N LEU A 29 -18.55 -32.68 34.37
CA LEU A 29 -19.33 -32.67 33.12
C LEU A 29 -18.88 -31.50 32.24
N GLY A 30 -18.21 -31.81 31.13
CA GLY A 30 -17.89 -30.81 30.11
C GLY A 30 -16.61 -31.15 29.38
N LEU A 31 -16.74 -31.98 28.36
CA LEU A 31 -15.71 -32.39 27.42
C LEU A 31 -14.87 -31.18 26.96
N ASP A 32 -13.59 -31.24 27.31
CA ASP A 32 -12.50 -30.53 26.69
C ASP A 32 -12.51 -30.81 25.18
N THR A 33 -12.74 -29.77 24.36
CA THR A 33 -12.13 -29.55 23.03
C THR A 33 -12.72 -28.29 22.38
N ASN A 34 -12.54 -27.11 22.96
CA ASN A 34 -12.74 -25.87 22.17
C ASN A 34 -12.03 -24.66 22.75
N LYS A 35 -10.80 -24.84 23.25
CA LYS A 35 -9.81 -23.78 23.06
C LYS A 35 -9.31 -23.91 21.64
N VAL A 36 -10.17 -23.53 20.68
CA VAL A 36 -9.71 -23.20 19.34
C VAL A 36 -8.75 -22.03 19.60
N VAL A 37 -7.46 -22.34 19.70
CA VAL A 37 -6.43 -21.37 19.40
C VAL A 37 -6.93 -20.77 18.09
N LYS A 38 -7.33 -19.49 18.12
CA LYS A 38 -7.57 -18.78 16.88
C LYS A 38 -6.22 -18.79 16.19
N THR A 39 -5.95 -19.86 15.43
CA THR A 39 -4.95 -19.90 14.40
C THR A 39 -5.17 -18.60 13.67
N ALA A 40 -4.17 -17.70 13.75
CA ALA A 40 -4.21 -16.43 13.05
C ALA A 40 -4.74 -16.76 11.66
N LYS A 41 -5.92 -16.23 11.31
CA LYS A 41 -6.53 -16.45 10.00
C LYS A 41 -5.38 -16.22 9.01
N ALA A 42 -5.00 -17.26 8.27
CA ALA A 42 -4.08 -17.08 7.16
C ALA A 42 -4.64 -15.89 6.38
N GLU A 43 -3.88 -14.79 6.31
CA GLU A 43 -4.28 -13.59 5.58
C GLU A 43 -4.80 -14.08 4.23
N GLU A 44 -6.07 -13.81 3.94
CA GLU A 44 -6.66 -14.26 2.68
C GLU A 44 -5.82 -13.65 1.56
N LYS A 45 -5.08 -14.51 0.85
CA LYS A 45 -4.25 -14.10 -0.27
C LYS A 45 -5.15 -13.43 -1.31
N ILE A 46 -4.95 -12.14 -1.50
CA ILE A 46 -5.58 -11.36 -2.57
C ILE A 46 -5.17 -11.94 -3.93
N THR A 47 -6.01 -11.82 -4.96
CA THR A 47 -5.56 -12.10 -6.33
C THR A 47 -4.81 -10.91 -6.91
N ASP A 48 -3.92 -11.17 -7.87
CA ASP A 48 -3.29 -10.13 -8.67
C ASP A 48 -4.31 -9.21 -9.37
N GLY A 49 -5.45 -9.75 -9.81
CA GLY A 49 -6.57 -8.97 -10.36
C GLY A 49 -7.23 -8.03 -9.35
N GLN A 50 -7.48 -8.52 -8.13
CA GLN A 50 -8.01 -7.70 -7.04
C GLN A 50 -7.03 -6.59 -6.64
N LEU A 51 -5.72 -6.89 -6.61
CA LEU A 51 -4.67 -5.89 -6.37
C LEU A 51 -4.67 -4.82 -7.47
N TRP A 52 -4.64 -5.24 -8.73
CA TRP A 52 -4.64 -4.33 -9.89
C TRP A 52 -5.87 -3.43 -9.89
N LYS A 53 -7.05 -4.00 -9.62
CA LYS A 53 -8.31 -3.24 -9.54
C LYS A 53 -8.26 -2.17 -8.45
N LYS A 54 -7.78 -2.49 -7.25
CA LYS A 54 -7.64 -1.50 -6.17
C LYS A 54 -6.71 -0.35 -6.56
N VAL A 55 -5.61 -0.64 -7.28
CA VAL A 55 -4.71 0.40 -7.81
C VAL A 55 -5.45 1.25 -8.83
N LYS A 56 -6.09 0.62 -9.83
CA LYS A 56 -6.88 1.31 -10.86
C LYS A 56 -7.91 2.25 -10.23
N ASP A 57 -8.73 1.74 -9.32
CA ASP A 57 -9.77 2.53 -8.67
C ASP A 57 -9.16 3.73 -7.94
N SER A 58 -7.97 3.59 -7.35
CA SER A 58 -7.26 4.72 -6.69
C SER A 58 -6.79 5.79 -7.67
N LEU A 59 -6.41 5.39 -8.88
CA LEU A 59 -6.03 6.31 -9.96
C LEU A 59 -7.25 7.05 -10.51
N ILE A 60 -8.40 6.37 -10.66
CA ILE A 60 -9.68 6.98 -11.07
C ILE A 60 -10.18 7.94 -9.98
N ASP A 61 -10.21 7.50 -8.72
CA ASP A 61 -10.64 8.31 -7.56
C ASP A 61 -9.80 9.59 -7.40
N SER A 62 -8.56 9.57 -7.91
CA SER A 62 -7.62 10.69 -7.88
C SER A 62 -7.51 11.43 -9.22
N ASP A 63 -8.38 11.11 -10.17
CA ASP A 63 -8.48 11.76 -11.49
C ASP A 63 -7.21 11.69 -12.34
N ILE A 64 -6.30 10.75 -12.05
CA ILE A 64 -5.07 10.52 -12.81
C ILE A 64 -5.37 9.80 -14.13
N ILE A 65 -6.40 8.96 -14.15
CA ILE A 65 -6.91 8.25 -15.32
C ILE A 65 -8.43 8.42 -15.41
N SER A 66 -9.01 8.14 -16.57
CA SER A 66 -10.47 8.12 -16.76
C SER A 66 -11.08 6.71 -16.65
N GLY A 67 -10.25 5.66 -16.75
CA GLY A 67 -10.70 4.26 -16.70
C GLY A 67 -11.12 3.71 -18.06
N ASN A 68 -10.56 4.26 -19.15
CA ASN A 68 -10.93 3.90 -20.52
C ASN A 68 -10.00 2.82 -21.08
N LYS A 69 -10.37 2.25 -22.23
CA LYS A 69 -9.58 1.21 -22.93
C LYS A 69 -8.22 1.71 -23.45
N ASP A 70 -8.08 3.02 -23.63
CA ASP A 70 -6.88 3.64 -24.21
C ASP A 70 -5.88 4.09 -23.12
N GLU A 71 -6.09 3.61 -21.88
CA GLU A 71 -5.21 3.83 -20.74
C GLU A 71 -4.72 2.48 -20.21
N ASP A 72 -3.47 2.10 -20.45
CA ASP A 72 -2.89 0.86 -19.91
C ASP A 72 -2.22 1.11 -18.56
N ILE A 73 -2.45 0.19 -17.62
CA ILE A 73 -1.94 0.27 -16.25
C ILE A 73 -1.15 -1.00 -15.96
N LYS A 74 0.16 -0.85 -15.75
CA LYS A 74 1.02 -1.93 -15.27
C LYS A 74 1.39 -1.70 -13.81
N VAL A 75 1.01 -2.64 -12.96
CA VAL A 75 1.29 -2.61 -11.52
C VAL A 75 2.41 -3.59 -11.23
N THR A 76 3.52 -3.09 -10.67
CA THR A 76 4.64 -3.91 -10.17
C THR A 76 4.65 -3.91 -8.65
N TYR A 77 4.69 -5.10 -8.05
CA TYR A 77 4.58 -5.31 -6.61
C TYR A 77 5.59 -6.34 -6.11
N SER A 78 5.88 -6.26 -4.81
CA SER A 78 6.70 -7.23 -4.08
C SER A 78 5.80 -8.29 -3.44
N LEU A 79 6.31 -9.52 -3.44
CA LEU A 79 5.76 -10.66 -2.72
C LEU A 79 6.50 -10.82 -1.38
N LYS A 80 5.94 -11.60 -0.44
CA LYS A 80 6.56 -11.86 0.88
C LYS A 80 7.86 -12.66 0.81
N ASP A 81 8.09 -13.38 -0.29
CA ASP A 81 9.34 -14.09 -0.58
C ASP A 81 10.40 -13.17 -1.23
N ASP A 82 10.18 -11.85 -1.23
CA ASP A 82 11.02 -10.80 -1.80
C ASP A 82 11.16 -10.83 -3.33
N ASN A 83 10.47 -11.74 -4.02
CA ASN A 83 10.32 -11.68 -5.47
C ASN A 83 9.41 -10.52 -5.86
N SER A 84 9.55 -10.06 -7.11
CA SER A 84 8.66 -9.04 -7.69
C SER A 84 7.87 -9.65 -8.83
N SER A 85 6.60 -9.24 -8.96
CA SER A 85 5.73 -9.63 -10.06
C SER A 85 5.02 -8.40 -10.61
N SER A 86 4.38 -8.55 -11.76
CA SER A 86 3.58 -7.48 -12.37
C SER A 86 2.32 -8.01 -13.02
N VAL A 87 1.29 -7.19 -13.00
CA VAL A 87 0.02 -7.41 -13.70
C VAL A 87 -0.30 -6.16 -14.52
N SER A 88 -0.79 -6.34 -15.74
CA SER A 88 -1.06 -5.26 -16.68
C SER A 88 -2.41 -5.47 -17.33
N ALA A 89 -3.20 -4.41 -17.41
CA ALA A 89 -4.46 -4.41 -18.14
C ALA A 89 -4.85 -2.97 -18.54
N PRO A 90 -5.74 -2.85 -19.54
CA PRO A 90 -6.37 -1.58 -19.89
C PRO A 90 -7.31 -1.08 -18.78
N GLY A 91 -7.53 0.24 -18.70
CA GLY A 91 -8.30 0.90 -17.65
C GLY A 91 -9.78 0.50 -17.61
N ASN A 92 -10.33 -0.02 -18.70
CA ASN A 92 -11.70 -0.53 -18.74
C ASN A 92 -11.83 -2.00 -18.29
N ASP A 93 -10.73 -2.70 -17.97
CA ASP A 93 -10.77 -4.06 -17.44
C ASP A 93 -11.23 -4.06 -15.97
N ASN A 94 -11.83 -5.16 -15.51
CA ASN A 94 -12.38 -5.30 -14.15
C ASN A 94 -11.49 -6.11 -13.20
N GLY A 95 -10.38 -6.68 -13.69
CA GLY A 95 -9.43 -7.51 -12.94
C GLY A 95 -9.82 -8.99 -12.86
N ASP A 96 -11.05 -9.37 -13.24
CA ASP A 96 -11.62 -10.71 -12.99
C ASP A 96 -10.93 -11.83 -13.81
N ASN A 97 -10.19 -11.44 -14.86
CA ASN A 97 -9.41 -12.37 -15.68
C ASN A 97 -8.11 -12.82 -14.97
N PHE A 98 -7.69 -12.13 -13.90
CA PHE A 98 -6.47 -12.41 -13.14
C PHE A 98 -6.81 -13.04 -11.80
N ASN A 99 -6.60 -14.36 -11.73
CA ASN A 99 -7.03 -15.20 -10.63
C ASN A 99 -5.86 -15.77 -9.82
N GLN A 100 -4.64 -15.28 -10.04
CA GLN A 100 -3.47 -15.77 -9.32
C GLN A 100 -3.51 -15.23 -7.90
N LYS A 101 -3.61 -16.14 -6.92
CA LYS A 101 -3.47 -15.78 -5.50
C LYS A 101 -2.03 -15.39 -5.22
N ILE A 102 -1.82 -14.21 -4.65
CA ILE A 102 -0.50 -13.65 -4.36
C ILE A 102 -0.32 -13.39 -2.87
N ASP A 103 0.93 -13.54 -2.40
CA ASP A 103 1.32 -13.16 -1.04
C ASP A 103 1.87 -11.74 -1.06
N PHE A 104 0.98 -10.78 -1.26
CA PHE A 104 1.32 -9.37 -1.46
C PHE A 104 2.06 -8.79 -0.24
N LYS A 105 3.21 -8.15 -0.48
CA LYS A 105 4.01 -7.44 0.52
C LYS A 105 3.88 -5.92 0.40
N GLY A 106 3.85 -5.39 -0.82
CA GLY A 106 3.76 -3.95 -1.07
C GLY A 106 3.88 -3.57 -2.53
N LEU A 107 3.44 -2.36 -2.88
CA LEU A 107 3.62 -1.79 -4.21
C LEU A 107 5.07 -1.30 -4.41
N LYS A 108 5.55 -1.36 -5.66
CA LYS A 108 6.85 -0.79 -6.06
C LYS A 108 6.69 0.31 -7.10
N GLN A 109 5.91 0.03 -8.14
CA GLN A 109 5.80 0.91 -9.30
C GLN A 109 4.45 0.73 -9.99
N ILE A 110 3.93 1.82 -10.52
CA ILE A 110 2.78 1.83 -11.43
C ILE A 110 3.24 2.58 -12.68
N ASP A 111 3.23 1.89 -13.81
CA ASP A 111 3.50 2.50 -15.12
C ASP A 111 2.16 2.71 -15.84
N LEU A 112 2.03 3.87 -16.50
CA LEU A 112 0.83 4.30 -17.18
C LEU A 112 1.15 4.67 -18.63
N THR A 113 0.40 4.09 -19.56
CA THR A 113 0.38 4.52 -20.96
C THR A 113 -0.99 5.10 -21.24
N LYS A 114 -1.05 6.29 -21.86
CA LYS A 114 -2.29 6.96 -22.22
C LYS A 114 -2.22 7.35 -23.68
N GLU A 115 -3.06 6.75 -24.51
CA GLU A 115 -3.17 7.06 -25.93
C GLU A 115 -4.55 7.62 -26.21
N ASN A 116 -4.67 8.65 -27.07
CA ASN A 116 -5.95 9.12 -27.62
C ASN A 116 -7.11 9.34 -26.61
N VAL A 117 -6.85 9.77 -25.37
CA VAL A 117 -7.92 10.04 -24.39
C VAL A 117 -8.70 11.29 -24.83
N TYR A 118 -9.94 11.15 -25.31
CA TYR A 118 -10.64 12.25 -26.02
C TYR A 118 -11.17 13.39 -25.12
N ASP A 119 -11.67 13.10 -23.92
CA ASP A 119 -12.39 14.10 -23.11
C ASP A 119 -11.51 14.82 -22.06
N ASP A 120 -10.48 14.14 -21.55
CA ASP A 120 -9.65 14.62 -20.43
C ASP A 120 -8.18 14.86 -20.82
N PHE A 121 -7.86 14.84 -22.13
CA PHE A 121 -6.48 14.76 -22.63
C PHE A 121 -5.54 15.84 -22.08
N ASN A 122 -6.01 17.09 -22.07
CA ASN A 122 -5.20 18.26 -21.72
C ASN A 122 -5.55 18.80 -20.33
N LYS A 123 -6.26 18.01 -19.51
CA LYS A 123 -6.63 18.41 -18.15
C LYS A 123 -5.39 18.66 -17.31
N GLU A 124 -5.37 19.79 -16.65
CA GLU A 124 -4.34 20.13 -15.67
C GLU A 124 -4.79 19.73 -14.26
N LEU A 125 -3.90 19.08 -13.54
CA LEU A 125 -4.11 18.62 -12.17
C LEU A 125 -3.12 19.34 -11.26
N ASP A 126 -3.58 19.84 -10.12
CA ASP A 126 -2.68 20.41 -9.10
C ASP A 126 -1.79 19.30 -8.52
N THR A 127 -0.47 19.49 -8.53
CA THR A 127 0.47 18.44 -8.14
C THR A 127 0.29 17.98 -6.70
N LYS A 128 0.00 18.93 -5.79
CA LYS A 128 -0.18 18.63 -4.37
C LYS A 128 -1.47 17.88 -4.12
N LYS A 129 -2.60 18.39 -4.62
CA LYS A 129 -3.91 17.74 -4.48
C LYS A 129 -3.90 16.34 -5.10
N THR A 130 -3.25 16.17 -6.25
CA THR A 130 -3.14 14.87 -6.92
C THR A 130 -2.37 13.86 -6.07
N TRP A 131 -1.24 14.28 -5.50
CA TRP A 131 -0.45 13.42 -4.61
C TRP A 131 -1.18 13.08 -3.31
N ASP A 132 -1.79 14.07 -2.66
CA ASP A 132 -2.55 13.87 -1.43
C ASP A 132 -3.74 12.93 -1.66
N SER A 133 -4.48 13.10 -2.77
CA SER A 133 -5.58 12.22 -3.14
C SER A 133 -5.10 10.79 -3.40
N LEU A 134 -4.08 10.62 -4.26
CA LEU A 134 -3.59 9.29 -4.62
C LEU A 134 -3.10 8.51 -3.41
N THR A 135 -2.26 9.12 -2.57
CA THR A 135 -1.70 8.46 -1.40
C THR A 135 -2.76 8.10 -0.38
N THR A 136 -3.77 8.96 -0.18
CA THR A 136 -4.92 8.66 0.67
C THR A 136 -5.69 7.45 0.13
N LYS A 137 -6.03 7.41 -1.16
CA LYS A 137 -6.80 6.31 -1.76
C LYS A 137 -6.05 4.99 -1.78
N LEU A 138 -4.74 5.02 -2.00
CA LEU A 138 -3.90 3.82 -1.90
C LEU A 138 -3.81 3.32 -0.45
N LYS A 139 -3.68 4.23 0.52
CA LYS A 139 -3.63 3.89 1.95
C LYS A 139 -4.96 3.29 2.43
N ASP A 140 -6.08 3.90 2.08
CA ASP A 140 -7.43 3.42 2.44
C ASP A 140 -7.69 1.98 1.94
N LYS A 141 -7.07 1.61 0.81
CA LYS A 141 -7.17 0.26 0.21
C LYS A 141 -6.09 -0.72 0.73
N GLY A 142 -5.24 -0.28 1.66
CA GLY A 142 -4.16 -1.06 2.27
C GLY A 142 -2.98 -1.35 1.33
N LEU A 143 -2.78 -0.52 0.32
CA LEU A 143 -1.76 -0.72 -0.71
C LEU A 143 -0.42 -0.03 -0.39
N VAL A 144 -0.48 1.01 0.44
CA VAL A 144 0.68 1.72 1.00
C VAL A 144 0.48 1.95 2.49
N ALA A 145 1.58 2.07 3.22
CA ALA A 145 1.61 2.33 4.66
C ALA A 145 2.27 3.69 4.97
N ASP A 146 2.05 4.17 6.19
CA ASP A 146 2.70 5.40 6.66
C ASP A 146 4.22 5.29 6.63
N GLY A 147 4.88 6.38 6.24
CA GLY A 147 6.33 6.47 6.09
C GLY A 147 6.87 6.03 4.72
N GLN A 148 6.09 5.31 3.90
CA GLN A 148 6.49 5.00 2.53
C GLN A 148 6.53 6.26 1.67
N LYS A 149 7.57 6.36 0.83
CA LYS A 149 7.75 7.49 -0.07
C LYS A 149 7.05 7.18 -1.39
N VAL A 150 6.15 8.07 -1.80
CA VAL A 150 5.44 7.97 -3.08
C VAL A 150 5.86 9.13 -3.96
N THR A 151 6.22 8.85 -5.21
CA THR A 151 6.59 9.87 -6.20
C THR A 151 5.74 9.71 -7.44
N ILE A 152 5.09 10.79 -7.88
CA ILE A 152 4.39 10.84 -9.17
C ILE A 152 5.30 11.58 -10.15
N HIS A 153 5.49 10.98 -11.33
CA HIS A 153 6.29 11.53 -12.42
C HIS A 153 5.37 11.90 -13.57
N CYS A 154 5.58 13.10 -14.11
CA CYS A 154 4.87 13.64 -15.26
C CYS A 154 5.87 14.14 -16.30
N ASN A 155 6.03 13.39 -17.38
CA ASN A 155 6.99 13.65 -18.45
C ASN A 155 6.28 14.32 -19.64
N ASP A 156 6.24 15.65 -19.64
CA ASP A 156 5.63 16.44 -20.70
C ASP A 156 6.55 16.48 -21.93
N LYS A 157 6.29 15.56 -22.86
CA LYS A 157 7.00 15.43 -24.13
C LYS A 157 6.76 16.61 -25.08
N SER A 158 5.72 17.43 -24.87
CA SER A 158 5.45 18.58 -25.75
C SER A 158 6.47 19.71 -25.54
N ASN A 159 6.94 19.88 -24.31
CA ASN A 159 7.90 20.92 -23.93
C ASN A 159 9.22 20.36 -23.35
N ASN A 160 9.39 19.04 -23.36
CA ASN A 160 10.53 18.32 -22.75
C ASN A 160 10.74 18.67 -21.27
N THR A 161 9.65 18.80 -20.51
CA THR A 161 9.70 19.12 -19.08
C THR A 161 9.27 17.92 -18.25
N ASN A 162 9.99 17.66 -17.16
CA ASN A 162 9.64 16.60 -16.21
C ASN A 162 9.23 17.23 -14.89
N THR A 163 7.96 17.05 -14.52
CA THR A 163 7.42 17.49 -13.24
C THR A 163 7.28 16.30 -12.32
N THR A 164 7.72 16.43 -11.08
CA THR A 164 7.62 15.38 -10.08
C THR A 164 7.10 15.96 -8.77
N VAL A 165 6.34 15.14 -8.05
CA VAL A 165 5.94 15.42 -6.67
C VAL A 165 6.23 14.18 -5.85
N SER A 166 6.90 14.35 -4.72
CA SER A 166 7.30 13.28 -3.81
C SER A 166 7.01 13.67 -2.38
N GLY A 167 6.63 12.68 -1.59
CA GLY A 167 6.34 12.84 -0.18
C GLY A 167 6.30 11.49 0.51
N LYS A 168 6.11 11.52 1.82
CA LYS A 168 5.87 10.31 2.60
C LYS A 168 4.42 10.24 3.04
N VAL A 169 3.81 9.08 2.88
CA VAL A 169 2.44 8.81 3.33
C VAL A 169 2.34 9.11 4.83
N GLY A 170 1.37 9.94 5.23
CA GLY A 170 1.18 10.37 6.61
C GLY A 170 1.98 11.62 7.04
N GLU A 171 3.09 11.94 6.36
CA GLU A 171 3.90 13.15 6.64
C GLU A 171 3.63 14.28 5.63
N GLY A 172 3.25 13.93 4.40
CA GLY A 172 2.97 14.86 3.31
C GLY A 172 4.13 15.02 2.32
N ILE A 173 4.00 16.04 1.47
CA ILE A 173 4.93 16.32 0.36
C ILE A 173 6.24 16.91 0.90
N SER A 174 7.37 16.34 0.46
CA SER A 174 8.73 16.79 0.82
C SER A 174 9.48 17.41 -0.35
N SER A 175 9.09 17.12 -1.59
CA SER A 175 9.67 17.74 -2.79
C SER A 175 8.64 17.89 -3.90
N ASN A 176 8.67 19.01 -4.61
CA ASN A 176 7.77 19.27 -5.72
C ASN A 176 8.49 20.15 -6.75
N SER A 177 8.54 19.73 -8.02
CA SER A 177 9.21 20.49 -9.08
C SER A 177 8.26 21.33 -9.94
N GLY A 178 6.95 21.34 -9.65
CA GLY A 178 5.97 22.18 -10.35
C GLY A 178 4.61 22.22 -9.66
N THR A 179 3.75 23.15 -10.09
CA THR A 179 2.41 23.33 -9.48
C THR A 179 1.32 22.53 -10.17
N THR A 180 1.50 22.18 -11.44
CA THR A 180 0.52 21.41 -12.21
C THR A 180 1.14 20.23 -12.96
N PHE A 181 0.33 19.18 -13.15
CA PHE A 181 0.55 18.09 -14.09
C PHE A 181 -0.43 18.21 -15.24
N LYS A 182 0.00 17.86 -16.46
CA LYS A 182 -0.95 17.51 -17.52
C LYS A 182 -1.25 16.03 -17.42
N LYS A 183 -2.52 15.67 -17.21
CA LYS A 183 -2.98 14.29 -16.94
C LYS A 183 -2.40 13.26 -17.92
N ARG A 184 -2.38 13.56 -19.22
CA ARG A 184 -1.82 12.71 -20.29
C ARG A 184 -0.34 12.36 -20.15
N PHE A 185 0.44 13.18 -19.43
CA PHE A 185 1.88 13.03 -19.31
C PHE A 185 2.31 12.40 -17.99
N ILE A 186 1.38 12.16 -17.06
CA ILE A 186 1.63 11.32 -15.89
C ILE A 186 1.78 9.88 -16.39
N ASP A 187 3.00 9.36 -16.37
CA ASP A 187 3.35 8.06 -16.96
C ASP A 187 3.91 7.08 -15.92
N LYS A 188 4.28 7.56 -14.73
CA LYS A 188 4.93 6.72 -13.73
C LYS A 188 4.68 7.16 -12.30
N ILE A 189 4.49 6.18 -11.43
CA ILE A 189 4.44 6.37 -9.97
C ILE A 189 5.39 5.36 -9.33
N THR A 190 6.24 5.80 -8.41
CA THR A 190 7.17 4.94 -7.66
C THR A 190 6.87 4.97 -6.17
N ILE A 191 7.04 3.82 -5.51
CA ILE A 191 6.80 3.63 -4.08
C ILE A 191 8.06 2.99 -3.47
N GLU A 192 8.62 3.65 -2.45
CA GLU A 192 9.84 3.27 -1.72
C GLU A 192 9.58 3.09 -0.22
#